data_AF-A0A973KMY0-F1
#
_entry.id   AF-A0A973KMY0-F1
#
_cell.length_a   1.000
_cell.length_b   1.000
_cell.length_c   1.000
_cell.angle_alpha   90.00
_cell.angle_beta   90.00
_cell.angle_gamma   90.00
#
_symmetry.space_group_name_H-M   'P 1'
#
loop_
_entity.id
_entity.type
_entity.pdbx_description
1 polymer ?
#
loop_
_entity_poly.entity_id
_entity_poly.type
_entity_poly.pdbx_seq_one_letter_code
_entity_poly.pdbx_strand_id
1 'polypeptide(L)'
;AQSSLFEPQTVPVPLPDLVEVYAEQQRRHDATAHPDRMRLLTAAESAGMLVAAEMNRAGLPWSAEVHRRVLHELLGERYAGGGEPRRLAELADEVSAAFGRRVRPDLPADVIKAFAQAGIKVKSTRRWEIESVDHPAVKPLVEYKKLYRIWVAHGWSWLHDWVRDGRFRPEFLAGGTVTGRWVTNGGGALQIPKVIRRAVVADPGWRLVVADADQMEPRVLAAISRDPGLMEVAGRETDLYQSVSDRAFSGDRAQAKLAVLGAVYGQTSGDGLKNLAALRRRFPKAVAYVDDAARAGEEGRLVRTWLGRTCPPAAGAGEDAAEEAGIPQDEPAEAPAGAEWVPGYASTNTRARGRFARNFVVQGSAADWALLVLAALRQACAGMAAELVFFQHDEVIVHCPEREAEAVAAAIREAAELAGRLTFGETPVRFPFTTAVVECYADAK
;
A
#
# COMPACT_ATOMS: atom_id res chain seq x y z
N ALA A 1 25.24 -17.03 -14.55
CA ALA A 1 24.18 -16.89 -13.53
C ALA A 1 24.84 -17.07 -12.17
N GLN A 2 24.93 -16.01 -11.36
CA GLN A 2 25.28 -16.20 -9.96
C GLN A 2 24.09 -16.92 -9.30
N SER A 3 24.35 -18.11 -8.75
CA SER A 3 23.39 -18.75 -7.84
C SER A 3 23.15 -17.77 -6.69
N SER A 4 21.88 -17.44 -6.47
CA SER A 4 21.47 -16.65 -5.32
C SER A 4 21.92 -17.39 -4.06
N LEU A 5 22.78 -16.77 -3.26
CA LEU A 5 23.23 -17.26 -1.94
C LEU A 5 22.07 -17.54 -0.96
N PHE A 6 20.83 -17.19 -1.35
CA PHE A 6 19.61 -17.29 -0.57
C PHE A 6 18.51 -18.09 -1.29
N GLU A 7 18.83 -18.86 -2.35
CA GLU A 7 17.84 -19.81 -2.86
C GLU A 7 17.45 -20.75 -1.72
N PRO A 8 16.17 -20.77 -1.30
CA PRO A 8 15.75 -21.58 -0.18
C PRO A 8 16.04 -23.03 -0.52
N GLN A 9 17.00 -23.61 0.19
CA GLN A 9 17.25 -25.04 0.08
C GLN A 9 16.00 -25.74 0.56
N THR A 10 15.40 -26.56 -0.31
CA THR A 10 14.28 -27.41 0.08
C THR A 10 14.79 -28.35 1.17
N VAL A 11 14.47 -28.04 2.42
CA VAL A 11 14.68 -28.96 3.54
C VAL A 11 13.58 -30.01 3.44
N PRO A 12 13.89 -31.28 3.12
CA PRO A 12 12.87 -32.31 3.06
C PRO A 12 12.31 -32.51 4.48
N VAL A 13 11.07 -32.08 4.69
CA VAL A 13 10.34 -32.35 5.94
C VAL A 13 9.59 -33.67 5.77
N PRO A 14 9.89 -34.71 6.57
CA PRO A 14 9.16 -35.98 6.53
C PRO A 14 7.65 -35.76 6.72
N LEU A 15 6.83 -36.55 6.02
CA LEU A 15 5.38 -36.51 6.15
C LEU A 15 4.89 -36.64 7.62
N PRO A 16 5.45 -37.53 8.46
CA PRO A 16 5.06 -37.61 9.87
C PRO A 16 5.23 -36.28 10.62
N ASP A 17 6.33 -35.57 10.39
CA ASP A 17 6.62 -34.29 11.03
C ASP A 17 5.64 -33.21 10.55
N LEU A 18 5.28 -33.21 9.25
CA LEU A 18 4.25 -32.32 8.71
C LEU A 18 2.88 -32.58 9.34
N VAL A 19 2.52 -33.85 9.56
CA VAL A 19 1.27 -34.23 10.23
C VAL A 19 1.28 -33.76 11.68
N GLU A 20 2.41 -33.87 12.40
CA GLU A 20 2.55 -33.37 13.77
C GLU A 20 2.40 -31.84 13.83
N VAL A 21 3.08 -31.11 12.95
CA VAL A 21 2.98 -29.65 12.84
C VAL A 21 1.55 -29.22 12.53
N TYR A 22 0.88 -29.92 11.61
CA TYR A 22 -0.53 -29.64 11.28
C TYR A 22 -1.45 -29.92 12.48
N ALA A 23 -1.27 -31.03 13.19
CA ALA A 23 -2.05 -31.36 14.37
C ALA A 23 -1.85 -30.33 15.49
N GLU A 24 -0.63 -29.85 15.70
CA GLU A 24 -0.32 -28.76 16.63
C GLU A 24 -0.96 -27.44 16.20
N GLN A 25 -0.92 -27.12 14.91
CA GLN A 25 -1.60 -25.94 14.38
C GLN A 25 -3.11 -26.00 14.66
N GLN A 26 -3.76 -27.15 14.46
CA GLN A 26 -5.19 -27.32 14.77
C GLN A 26 -5.48 -27.12 16.27
N ARG A 27 -4.67 -27.69 17.17
CA ARG A 27 -4.80 -27.47 18.62
C ARG A 27 -4.68 -25.99 18.98
N ARG A 28 -3.75 -25.26 18.34
CA ARG A 28 -3.60 -23.82 18.55
C ARG A 28 -4.79 -23.03 18.04
N HIS A 29 -5.37 -23.40 16.90
CA HIS A 29 -6.60 -22.78 16.40
C HIS A 29 -7.75 -22.94 17.40
N ASP A 30 -7.95 -24.15 17.94
CA ASP A 30 -8.98 -24.45 18.95
C ASP A 30 -8.82 -23.66 20.25
N ALA A 31 -7.59 -23.34 20.63
CA ALA A 31 -7.30 -22.55 21.83
C ALA A 31 -7.52 -21.03 21.65
N THR A 32 -7.83 -20.55 20.44
CA THR A 32 -8.07 -19.11 20.21
C THR A 32 -9.47 -18.69 20.65
N ALA A 33 -9.65 -17.38 20.89
CA ALA A 33 -10.98 -16.83 21.24
C ALA A 33 -12.04 -17.04 20.15
N HIS A 34 -11.62 -17.16 18.88
CA HIS A 34 -12.49 -17.39 17.73
C HIS A 34 -11.87 -18.44 16.79
N PRO A 35 -11.99 -19.74 17.11
CA PRO A 35 -11.32 -20.81 16.37
C PRO A 35 -11.62 -20.81 14.87
N ASP A 36 -12.88 -20.59 14.48
CA ASP A 36 -13.30 -20.59 13.08
C ASP A 36 -12.68 -19.45 12.29
N ARG A 37 -12.52 -18.28 12.91
CA ARG A 37 -11.87 -17.12 12.27
C ARG A 37 -10.38 -17.37 12.06
N MET A 38 -9.72 -17.98 13.05
CA MET A 38 -8.32 -18.33 12.94
C MET A 38 -8.07 -19.38 11.86
N ARG A 39 -8.94 -20.40 11.76
CA ARG A 39 -8.88 -21.37 10.65
C ARG A 39 -9.06 -20.71 9.29
N LEU A 40 -10.01 -19.78 9.18
CA LEU A 40 -10.25 -19.03 7.95
C LEU A 40 -9.03 -18.19 7.58
N LEU A 41 -8.39 -17.51 8.54
CA LEU A 41 -7.15 -16.77 8.33
C LEU A 41 -6.04 -17.68 7.78
N THR A 42 -5.79 -18.82 8.43
CA THR A 42 -4.74 -19.75 8.01
C THR A 42 -5.01 -20.32 6.61
N ALA A 43 -6.27 -20.63 6.29
CA ALA A 43 -6.67 -21.06 4.96
C ALA A 43 -6.49 -19.94 3.91
N ALA A 44 -6.85 -18.71 4.26
CA ALA A 44 -6.70 -17.54 3.40
C ALA A 44 -5.22 -17.22 3.11
N GLU A 45 -4.34 -17.35 4.10
CA GLU A 45 -2.88 -17.21 3.93
C GLU A 45 -2.33 -18.27 2.99
N SER A 46 -2.73 -19.52 3.17
CA SER A 46 -2.31 -20.63 2.29
C SER A 46 -2.78 -20.40 0.85
N ALA A 47 -4.02 -19.94 0.66
CA ALA A 47 -4.54 -19.57 -0.64
C ALA A 47 -3.79 -18.36 -1.24
N GLY A 48 -3.45 -17.37 -0.40
CA GLY A 48 -2.65 -16.22 -0.81
C GLY A 48 -1.26 -16.62 -1.32
N MET A 49 -0.57 -17.51 -0.62
CA MET A 49 0.73 -18.05 -1.06
C MET A 49 0.62 -18.76 -2.41
N LEU A 50 -0.45 -19.53 -2.63
CA LEU A 50 -0.70 -20.19 -3.91
C LEU A 50 -0.95 -19.17 -5.04
N VAL A 51 -1.80 -18.17 -4.79
CA VAL A 51 -2.07 -17.08 -5.76
C VAL A 51 -0.78 -16.30 -6.06
N ALA A 52 0.05 -16.01 -5.06
CA ALA A 52 1.33 -15.31 -5.25
C ALA A 52 2.28 -16.12 -6.15
N ALA A 53 2.37 -17.44 -5.93
CA ALA A 53 3.18 -18.33 -6.77
C ALA A 53 2.67 -18.35 -8.23
N GLU A 54 1.36 -18.39 -8.43
CA GLU A 54 0.73 -18.33 -9.76
C GLU A 54 0.97 -16.99 -10.45
N MET A 55 0.79 -15.87 -9.74
CA MET A 55 1.10 -14.52 -10.25
C MET A 55 2.57 -14.38 -10.63
N ASN A 56 3.49 -14.91 -9.82
CA ASN A 56 4.92 -14.91 -10.13
C ASN A 56 5.24 -15.73 -11.40
N ARG A 57 4.52 -16.83 -11.61
CA ARG A 57 4.66 -17.66 -12.81
C ARG A 57 4.12 -16.93 -14.05
N ALA A 58 2.88 -16.47 -13.99
CA ALA A 58 2.20 -15.79 -15.10
C ALA A 58 2.92 -14.49 -15.47
N GLY A 59 3.14 -13.63 -14.47
CA GLY A 59 3.71 -12.30 -14.61
C GLY A 59 2.75 -11.32 -15.29
N LEU A 60 2.93 -10.03 -15.01
CA LEU A 60 2.15 -8.97 -15.65
C LEU A 60 2.64 -8.72 -17.08
N PRO A 61 1.79 -8.77 -18.12
CA PRO A 61 2.18 -8.43 -19.49
C PRO A 61 2.89 -7.08 -19.58
N TRP A 62 4.08 -7.07 -20.19
CA TRP A 62 4.95 -5.90 -20.20
C TRP A 62 5.72 -5.74 -21.51
N SER A 63 5.56 -4.59 -22.16
CA SER A 63 6.34 -4.18 -23.33
C SER A 63 7.60 -3.42 -22.91
N ALA A 64 8.75 -4.10 -22.99
CA ALA A 64 10.05 -3.49 -22.74
C ALA A 64 10.40 -2.40 -23.78
N GLU A 65 9.90 -2.52 -25.00
CA GLU A 65 10.05 -1.50 -26.04
C GLU A 65 9.31 -0.22 -25.68
N VAL A 66 8.02 -0.34 -25.31
CA VAL A 66 7.24 0.82 -24.87
C VAL A 66 7.87 1.47 -23.66
N HIS A 67 8.34 0.67 -22.68
CA HIS A 67 9.03 1.21 -21.52
C HIS A 67 10.27 2.03 -21.90
N ARG A 68 11.16 1.48 -22.74
CA ARG A 68 12.34 2.22 -23.21
C ARG A 68 11.98 3.50 -23.95
N ARG A 69 10.92 3.48 -24.76
CA ARG A 69 10.43 4.66 -25.46
C ARG A 69 9.93 5.72 -24.48
N VAL A 70 9.13 5.35 -23.47
CA VAL A 70 8.68 6.27 -22.42
C VAL A 70 9.86 6.89 -21.67
N LEU A 71 10.86 6.08 -21.31
CA LEU A 71 12.05 6.61 -20.63
C LEU A 71 12.82 7.57 -21.53
N HIS A 72 12.95 7.28 -22.82
CA HIS A 72 13.60 8.19 -23.76
C HIS A 72 12.83 9.51 -23.94
N GLU A 73 11.50 9.46 -24.04
CA GLU A 73 10.63 10.65 -24.11
C GLU A 73 10.77 11.54 -22.87
N LEU A 74 10.87 10.93 -21.68
CA LEU A 74 10.90 11.65 -20.40
C LEU A 74 12.30 12.12 -19.99
N LEU A 75 13.32 11.29 -20.20
CA LEU A 75 14.67 11.47 -19.65
C LEU A 75 15.71 11.85 -20.72
N GLY A 76 15.37 11.70 -22.01
CA GLY A 76 16.26 11.94 -23.14
C GLY A 76 17.25 10.79 -23.39
N GLU A 77 18.36 11.12 -24.05
CA GLU A 77 19.43 10.16 -24.35
C GLU A 77 20.18 9.73 -23.08
N ARG A 78 20.57 8.45 -23.07
CA ARG A 78 21.45 7.89 -22.05
C ARG A 78 22.90 8.04 -22.52
N TYR A 79 23.72 8.71 -21.72
CA TYR A 79 25.17 8.74 -22.00
C TYR A 79 25.78 7.34 -21.79
N ALA A 80 26.69 6.95 -22.69
CA ALA A 80 27.44 5.71 -22.55
C ALA A 80 28.25 5.75 -21.24
N GLY A 81 28.14 4.71 -20.39
CA GLY A 81 28.94 4.58 -19.16
C GLY A 81 28.23 4.86 -17.83
N GLY A 82 26.92 5.11 -17.81
CA GLY A 82 26.14 5.13 -16.55
C GLY A 82 25.95 6.51 -15.91
N GLY A 83 26.03 7.59 -16.69
CA GLY A 83 25.73 8.94 -16.25
C GLY A 83 24.23 9.26 -16.17
N GLU A 84 23.93 10.41 -15.56
CA GLU A 84 22.59 10.99 -15.49
C GLU A 84 22.03 11.25 -16.90
N PRO A 85 20.77 10.86 -17.20
CA PRO A 85 20.14 11.14 -18.49
C PRO A 85 20.17 12.62 -18.87
N ARG A 86 20.24 12.90 -20.18
CA ARG A 86 20.38 14.25 -20.72
C ARG A 86 19.40 15.27 -20.09
N ARG A 87 18.12 14.91 -19.97
CA ARG A 87 17.11 15.86 -19.46
C ARG A 87 17.33 16.21 -17.99
N LEU A 88 17.82 15.27 -17.20
CA LEU A 88 18.11 15.51 -15.79
C LEU A 88 19.36 16.40 -15.63
N ALA A 89 20.38 16.18 -16.44
CA ALA A 89 21.56 17.06 -16.47
C ALA A 89 21.19 18.51 -16.86
N GLU A 90 20.36 18.69 -17.90
CA GLU A 90 19.84 20.00 -18.30
C GLU A 90 19.07 20.69 -17.15
N LEU A 91 18.19 19.95 -16.46
CA LEU A 91 17.45 20.49 -15.32
C LEU A 91 18.37 20.84 -14.13
N ALA A 92 19.42 20.06 -13.88
CA ALA A 92 20.41 20.38 -12.85
C ALA A 92 21.19 21.66 -13.17
N ASP A 93 21.49 21.89 -14.45
CA ASP A 93 22.10 23.14 -14.93
C ASP A 93 21.12 24.32 -14.81
N GLU A 94 19.85 24.15 -15.17
CA GLU A 94 18.79 25.17 -14.98
C GLU A 94 18.64 25.55 -13.49
N VAL A 95 18.64 24.56 -12.58
CA VAL A 95 18.61 24.81 -11.12
C VAL A 95 19.84 25.57 -10.67
N SER A 96 21.03 25.15 -11.12
CA SER A 96 22.29 25.81 -10.75
C SER A 96 22.36 27.25 -11.26
N ALA A 97 21.92 27.49 -12.51
CA ALA A 97 21.84 28.82 -13.09
C ALA A 97 20.88 29.73 -12.31
N ALA A 98 19.72 29.20 -11.90
CA ALA A 98 18.74 29.96 -11.11
C ALA A 98 19.25 30.35 -9.71
N PHE A 99 20.19 29.60 -9.13
CA PHE A 99 20.86 29.96 -7.88
C PHE A 99 22.18 30.73 -8.08
N GLY A 100 22.65 30.90 -9.32
CA GLY A 100 23.94 31.51 -9.64
C GLY A 100 25.15 30.71 -9.15
N ARG A 101 24.97 29.44 -8.79
CA ARG A 101 26.01 28.55 -8.25
C ARG A 101 25.66 27.10 -8.55
N ARG A 102 26.66 26.22 -8.54
CA ARG A 102 26.41 24.78 -8.66
C ARG A 102 25.56 24.26 -7.50
N VAL A 103 24.45 23.60 -7.80
CA VAL A 103 23.54 22.96 -6.84
C VAL A 103 23.24 21.54 -7.31
N ARG A 104 23.36 20.56 -6.42
CA ARG A 104 22.98 19.16 -6.68
C ARG A 104 21.53 18.92 -6.29
N PRO A 105 20.58 18.81 -7.26
CA PRO A 105 19.16 18.78 -6.93
C PRO A 105 18.68 17.44 -6.35
N ASP A 106 19.46 16.37 -6.54
CA ASP A 106 19.28 15.04 -5.96
C ASP A 106 19.55 15.00 -4.45
N LEU A 107 20.33 15.95 -3.91
CA LEU A 107 20.69 16.03 -2.49
C LEU A 107 19.83 17.05 -1.73
N PRO A 108 18.92 16.61 -0.85
CA PRO A 108 18.04 17.51 -0.11
C PRO A 108 18.79 18.60 0.67
N ALA A 109 19.92 18.24 1.29
CA ALA A 109 20.72 19.16 2.08
C ALA A 109 21.33 20.31 1.24
N ASP A 110 21.74 20.03 0.01
CA ASP A 110 22.32 21.05 -0.88
C ASP A 110 21.25 22.02 -1.40
N VAL A 111 20.06 21.50 -1.69
CA VAL A 111 18.87 22.30 -2.04
C VAL A 111 18.47 23.23 -0.89
N ILE A 112 18.35 22.71 0.34
CA ILE A 112 18.01 23.53 1.52
C ILE A 112 19.06 24.63 1.73
N LYS A 113 20.35 24.27 1.60
CA LYS A 113 21.45 25.24 1.71
C LYS A 113 21.38 26.30 0.62
N ALA A 114 21.04 25.94 -0.63
CA ALA A 114 20.91 26.88 -1.73
C ALA A 114 19.79 27.90 -1.48
N PHE A 115 18.61 27.44 -1.04
CA PHE A 115 17.52 28.34 -0.66
C PHE A 115 17.90 29.25 0.52
N ALA A 116 18.53 28.70 1.56
CA ALA A 116 18.95 29.49 2.72
C ALA A 116 19.93 30.62 2.32
N GLN A 117 20.85 30.35 1.39
CA GLN A 117 21.77 31.35 0.86
C GLN A 117 21.09 32.39 -0.05
N ALA A 118 20.00 32.02 -0.71
CA ALA A 118 19.12 32.95 -1.42
C ALA A 118 18.19 33.74 -0.47
N GLY A 119 18.34 33.60 0.85
CA GLY A 119 17.53 34.30 1.85
C GLY A 119 16.16 33.64 2.12
N ILE A 120 15.92 32.44 1.61
CA ILE A 120 14.65 31.72 1.71
C ILE A 120 14.81 30.54 2.67
N LYS A 121 14.04 30.54 3.75
CA LYS A 121 14.10 29.45 4.74
C LYS A 121 13.08 28.36 4.41
N VAL A 122 13.57 27.22 3.96
CA VAL A 122 12.80 25.97 3.81
C VAL A 122 13.28 24.93 4.83
N LYS A 123 12.36 24.17 5.41
CA LYS A 123 12.61 23.10 6.38
C LYS A 123 12.83 21.76 5.69
N SER A 124 12.15 21.54 4.57
CA SER A 124 12.25 20.32 3.81
C SER A 124 12.28 20.62 2.32
N THR A 125 12.51 19.58 1.53
CA THR A 125 12.45 19.67 0.08
C THR A 125 11.21 18.96 -0.47
N ARG A 126 10.17 18.83 0.37
CA ARG A 126 8.86 18.30 0.00
C ARG A 126 8.21 19.22 -1.03
N ARG A 127 7.48 18.61 -1.97
CA ARG A 127 6.89 19.31 -3.11
C ARG A 127 6.07 20.54 -2.71
N TRP A 128 5.15 20.41 -1.76
CA TRP A 128 4.27 21.50 -1.33
C TRP A 128 5.02 22.67 -0.69
N GLU A 129 6.13 22.40 0.00
CA GLU A 129 6.95 23.44 0.60
C GLU A 129 7.73 24.18 -0.49
N ILE A 130 8.36 23.44 -1.40
CA ILE A 130 9.12 24.00 -2.53
C ILE A 130 8.21 24.78 -3.50
N GLU A 131 7.00 24.29 -3.78
CA GLU A 131 6.03 24.97 -4.65
C GLU A 131 5.46 26.25 -4.04
N SER A 132 5.54 26.42 -2.71
CA SER A 132 5.11 27.65 -2.02
C SER A 132 6.12 28.79 -2.08
N VAL A 133 7.33 28.51 -2.57
CA VAL A 133 8.42 29.48 -2.67
C VAL A 133 8.36 30.20 -4.01
N ASP A 134 8.49 31.53 -3.99
CA ASP A 134 8.67 32.33 -5.20
C ASP A 134 10.17 32.42 -5.56
N HIS A 135 10.65 31.50 -6.39
CA HIS A 135 12.04 31.48 -6.84
C HIS A 135 12.17 30.78 -8.21
N PRO A 136 13.00 31.28 -9.15
CA PRO A 136 13.12 30.71 -10.51
C PRO A 136 13.57 29.25 -10.53
N ALA A 137 14.32 28.79 -9.51
CA ALA A 137 14.76 27.41 -9.40
C ALA A 137 13.63 26.40 -9.07
N VAL A 138 12.45 26.86 -8.61
CA VAL A 138 11.38 25.97 -8.13
C VAL A 138 10.85 25.06 -9.24
N LYS A 139 10.51 25.63 -10.40
CA LYS A 139 9.98 24.87 -11.54
C LYS A 139 10.95 23.78 -12.03
N PRO A 140 12.23 24.08 -12.35
CA PRO A 140 13.17 23.04 -12.79
C PRO A 140 13.49 22.03 -11.67
N LEU A 141 13.55 22.45 -10.39
CA LEU A 141 13.79 21.54 -9.28
C LEU A 141 12.64 20.53 -9.08
N VAL A 142 11.39 20.97 -9.18
CA VAL A 142 10.22 20.09 -9.06
C VAL A 142 10.19 19.08 -10.20
N GLU A 143 10.45 19.51 -11.44
CA GLU A 143 10.50 18.59 -12.58
C GLU A 143 11.69 17.63 -12.47
N TYR A 144 12.88 18.11 -12.05
CA TYR A 144 14.05 17.27 -11.81
C TYR A 144 13.70 16.13 -10.85
N LYS A 145 13.13 16.45 -9.69
CA LYS A 145 12.82 15.44 -8.67
C LYS A 145 11.80 14.41 -9.12
N LYS A 146 10.82 14.84 -9.91
CA LYS A 146 9.82 13.94 -10.51
C LYS A 146 10.49 12.97 -11.47
N LEU A 147 11.33 13.45 -12.39
CA LEU A 147 12.04 12.64 -13.37
C LEU A 147 13.12 11.76 -12.72
N TYR A 148 13.84 12.29 -11.73
CA TYR A 148 14.87 11.57 -10.99
C TYR A 148 14.29 10.35 -10.29
N ARG A 149 13.11 10.49 -9.67
CA ARG A 149 12.42 9.35 -9.06
C ARG A 149 12.01 8.29 -10.10
N ILE A 150 11.56 8.69 -11.29
CA ILE A 150 11.25 7.75 -12.38
C ILE A 150 12.53 7.03 -12.81
N TRP A 151 13.63 7.76 -13.00
CA TRP A 151 14.91 7.20 -13.43
C TRP A 151 15.46 6.19 -12.43
N VAL A 152 15.46 6.51 -11.13
CA VAL A 152 16.01 5.64 -10.09
C VAL A 152 15.08 4.45 -9.80
N ALA A 153 13.77 4.68 -9.69
CA ALA A 153 12.83 3.64 -9.25
C ALA A 153 12.25 2.79 -10.39
N HIS A 154 12.21 3.30 -11.63
CA HIS A 154 11.61 2.63 -12.78
C HIS A 154 12.42 2.84 -14.07
N GLY A 155 13.72 3.13 -13.97
CA GLY A 155 14.57 3.33 -15.13
C GLY A 155 15.01 2.04 -15.82
N TRP A 156 16.10 2.14 -16.59
CA TRP A 156 16.64 1.02 -17.36
C TRP A 156 17.13 -0.16 -16.50
N SER A 157 17.69 0.09 -15.32
CA SER A 157 18.08 -0.97 -14.38
C SER A 157 16.86 -1.74 -13.89
N TRP A 158 15.83 -1.02 -13.43
CA TRP A 158 14.56 -1.62 -13.05
C TRP A 158 13.97 -2.49 -14.17
N LEU A 159 13.96 -1.98 -15.41
CA LEU A 159 13.45 -2.74 -16.55
C LEU A 159 14.25 -4.03 -16.77
N HIS A 160 15.57 -3.98 -16.62
CA HIS A 160 16.43 -5.15 -16.75
C HIS A 160 16.21 -6.18 -15.63
N ASP A 161 16.05 -5.72 -14.39
CA ASP A 161 16.00 -6.59 -13.22
C ASP A 161 14.64 -7.30 -13.09
N TRP A 162 13.55 -6.64 -13.48
CA TRP A 162 12.20 -7.12 -13.21
C TRP A 162 11.40 -7.60 -14.41
N VAL A 163 11.84 -7.29 -15.64
CA VAL A 163 11.12 -7.65 -16.86
C VAL A 163 11.91 -8.66 -17.69
N ARG A 164 11.30 -9.83 -17.91
CA ARG A 164 11.83 -10.93 -18.72
C ARG A 164 10.71 -11.62 -19.48
N ASP A 165 11.00 -12.07 -20.69
CA ASP A 165 10.05 -12.80 -21.54
C ASP A 165 8.70 -12.07 -21.74
N GLY A 166 8.74 -10.75 -21.90
CA GLY A 166 7.53 -9.92 -22.08
C GLY A 166 6.63 -9.83 -20.84
N ARG A 167 7.17 -10.12 -19.64
CA ARG A 167 6.44 -10.09 -18.38
C ARG A 167 7.24 -9.40 -17.28
N PHE A 168 6.54 -8.60 -16.49
CA PHE A 168 7.03 -8.07 -15.22
C PHE A 168 6.75 -9.06 -14.09
N ARG A 169 7.79 -9.44 -13.34
CA ARG A 169 7.73 -10.43 -12.27
C ARG A 169 8.41 -9.90 -11.01
N PRO A 170 7.67 -9.26 -10.10
CA PRO A 170 8.28 -8.65 -8.92
C PRO A 170 8.55 -9.61 -7.76
N GLU A 171 8.28 -10.92 -7.92
CA GLU A 171 8.41 -11.90 -6.84
C GLU A 171 7.57 -11.53 -5.61
N PHE A 172 6.24 -11.74 -5.71
CA PHE A 172 5.29 -11.54 -4.63
C PHE A 172 5.63 -12.44 -3.42
N LEU A 173 5.71 -11.81 -2.25
CA LEU A 173 5.85 -12.42 -0.95
C LEU A 173 4.55 -12.19 -0.17
N ALA A 174 3.67 -13.18 -0.18
CA ALA A 174 2.43 -13.16 0.59
C ALA A 174 2.75 -13.13 2.10
N GLY A 175 2.05 -12.27 2.84
CA GLY A 175 2.27 -12.11 4.29
C GLY A 175 3.62 -11.51 4.67
N GLY A 176 4.31 -10.83 3.74
CA GLY A 176 5.64 -10.28 3.99
C GLY A 176 5.69 -9.07 4.94
N THR A 177 4.56 -8.44 5.26
CA THR A 177 4.48 -7.49 6.38
C THR A 177 3.77 -8.09 7.58
N VAL A 178 4.04 -7.52 8.75
CA VAL A 178 3.34 -7.81 10.00
C VAL A 178 1.81 -7.64 9.92
N THR A 179 1.32 -6.73 9.05
CA THR A 179 -0.11 -6.54 8.81
C THR A 179 -0.71 -7.59 7.86
N GLY A 180 0.10 -8.48 7.28
CA GLY A 180 -0.33 -9.45 6.27
C GLY A 180 -0.37 -8.89 4.85
N ARG A 181 0.10 -7.64 4.65
CA ARG A 181 0.20 -7.06 3.31
C ARG A 181 1.29 -7.79 2.52
N TRP A 182 1.06 -7.88 1.22
CA TRP A 182 2.02 -8.48 0.31
C TRP A 182 3.13 -7.48 0.02
N VAL A 183 4.34 -7.99 -0.05
CA VAL A 183 5.51 -7.23 -0.49
C VAL A 183 6.14 -7.93 -1.67
N THR A 184 7.17 -7.31 -2.23
CA THR A 184 7.95 -7.88 -3.31
C THR A 184 9.41 -7.83 -2.94
N ASN A 185 10.20 -8.75 -3.50
CA ASN A 185 11.64 -8.58 -3.48
C ASN A 185 11.97 -7.20 -4.10
N GLY A 186 12.78 -6.36 -3.44
CA GLY A 186 13.14 -5.03 -3.95
C GLY A 186 12.19 -3.85 -3.68
N GLY A 187 11.15 -3.99 -2.85
CA GLY A 187 10.41 -2.91 -2.14
C GLY A 187 9.60 -1.88 -2.96
N GLY A 188 10.11 -1.37 -4.07
CA GLY A 188 9.49 -0.33 -4.90
C GLY A 188 8.87 -0.81 -6.21
N ALA A 189 9.05 -2.09 -6.56
CA ALA A 189 8.66 -2.60 -7.88
C ALA A 189 7.15 -2.48 -8.17
N LEU A 190 6.30 -2.55 -7.14
CA LEU A 190 4.84 -2.51 -7.31
C LEU A 190 4.25 -1.13 -7.60
N GLN A 191 4.93 -0.04 -7.23
CA GLN A 191 4.34 1.31 -7.38
C GLN A 191 4.51 1.86 -8.80
N ILE A 192 3.90 1.21 -9.79
CA ILE A 192 4.07 1.56 -11.21
C ILE A 192 3.48 2.97 -11.48
N PRO A 193 4.31 3.98 -11.80
CA PRO A 193 3.84 5.34 -12.04
C PRO A 193 2.95 5.41 -13.29
N LYS A 194 1.92 6.27 -13.30
CA LYS A 194 0.96 6.38 -14.42
C LYS A 194 1.62 6.46 -15.81
N VAL A 195 2.73 7.20 -15.92
CA VAL A 195 3.48 7.31 -17.19
C VAL A 195 4.12 5.99 -17.63
N ILE A 196 4.57 5.17 -16.69
CA ILE A 196 5.19 3.85 -16.95
C ILE A 196 4.13 2.77 -17.20
N ARG A 197 2.90 2.93 -16.66
CA ARG A 197 1.77 2.01 -16.94
C ARG A 197 1.48 1.82 -18.42
N ARG A 198 1.92 2.75 -19.30
CA ARG A 198 1.89 2.60 -20.77
C ARG A 198 2.60 1.35 -21.27
N ALA A 199 3.58 0.85 -20.51
CA ALA A 199 4.33 -0.36 -20.84
C ALA A 199 3.58 -1.65 -20.45
N VAL A 200 2.52 -1.57 -19.66
CA VAL A 200 1.70 -2.72 -19.30
C VAL A 200 0.60 -2.86 -20.37
N VAL A 201 0.81 -3.80 -21.29
CA VAL A 201 -0.02 -3.99 -22.48
C VAL A 201 -0.43 -5.46 -22.54
N ALA A 202 -1.73 -5.72 -22.68
CA ALA A 202 -2.28 -7.05 -22.84
C ALA A 202 -1.71 -7.75 -24.09
N ASP A 203 -1.61 -9.07 -24.05
CA ASP A 203 -1.31 -9.87 -25.22
C ASP A 203 -2.37 -9.69 -26.34
N PRO A 204 -2.03 -9.94 -27.63
CA PRO A 204 -2.99 -9.82 -28.73
C PRO A 204 -4.24 -10.69 -28.53
N GLY A 205 -5.43 -10.10 -28.63
CA GLY A 205 -6.71 -10.78 -28.40
C GLY A 205 -7.09 -10.93 -26.91
N TRP A 206 -6.30 -10.34 -26.02
CA TRP A 206 -6.53 -10.33 -24.57
C TRP A 206 -6.82 -8.92 -24.05
N ARG A 207 -7.28 -8.86 -22.81
CA ARG A 207 -7.59 -7.64 -22.06
C ARG A 207 -7.04 -7.74 -20.64
N LEU A 208 -6.77 -6.59 -20.05
CA LEU A 208 -6.56 -6.41 -18.62
C LEU A 208 -7.88 -5.99 -18.00
N VAL A 209 -8.40 -6.79 -17.07
CA VAL A 209 -9.48 -6.39 -16.17
C VAL A 209 -8.82 -5.88 -14.91
N VAL A 210 -8.78 -4.55 -14.79
CA VAL A 210 -8.18 -3.83 -13.66
C VAL A 210 -9.28 -3.50 -12.69
N ALA A 211 -9.14 -3.91 -11.43
CA ALA A 211 -10.15 -3.70 -10.42
C ALA A 211 -9.53 -3.12 -9.14
N ASP A 212 -10.13 -2.06 -8.62
CA ASP A 212 -9.67 -1.34 -7.43
C ASP A 212 -10.81 -1.26 -6.40
N ALA A 213 -10.52 -1.66 -5.16
CA ALA A 213 -11.50 -1.66 -4.08
C ALA A 213 -11.75 -0.24 -3.57
N ASP A 214 -13.00 0.24 -3.70
CA ASP A 214 -13.33 1.63 -3.39
C ASP A 214 -13.36 1.88 -1.87
N GLN A 215 -12.39 2.67 -1.39
CA GLN A 215 -12.31 3.09 0.02
C GLN A 215 -12.33 1.89 1.00
N MET A 216 -11.54 0.86 0.68
CA MET A 216 -11.46 -0.40 1.42
C MET A 216 -11.32 -0.21 2.94
N GLU A 217 -10.31 0.53 3.41
CA GLU A 217 -10.01 0.64 4.85
C GLU A 217 -11.16 1.26 5.67
N PRO A 218 -11.79 2.38 5.28
CA PRO A 218 -13.00 2.88 5.94
C PRO A 218 -14.16 1.89 5.99
N ARG A 219 -14.38 1.10 4.92
CA ARG A 219 -15.43 0.08 4.86
C ARG A 219 -15.13 -1.09 5.80
N VAL A 220 -13.87 -1.51 5.86
CA VAL A 220 -13.39 -2.51 6.83
C VAL A 220 -13.59 -1.99 8.26
N LEU A 221 -13.25 -0.73 8.55
CA LEU A 221 -13.52 -0.12 9.86
C LEU A 221 -15.02 -0.16 10.20
N ALA A 222 -15.90 0.15 9.25
CA ALA A 222 -17.35 0.05 9.41
C ALA A 222 -17.77 -1.37 9.82
N ALA A 223 -17.24 -2.39 9.15
CA ALA A 223 -17.58 -3.78 9.38
C ALA A 223 -17.04 -4.31 10.73
N ILE A 224 -15.79 -4.03 11.07
CA ILE A 224 -15.17 -4.57 12.30
C ILE A 224 -15.64 -3.85 13.57
N SER A 225 -15.93 -2.54 13.48
CA SER A 225 -16.41 -1.76 14.64
C SER A 225 -17.90 -1.95 14.92
N ARG A 226 -18.66 -2.44 13.92
CA ARG A 226 -20.11 -2.56 13.97
C ARG A 226 -20.82 -1.26 14.40
N ASP A 227 -20.28 -0.12 13.99
CA ASP A 227 -20.91 1.18 14.23
C ASP A 227 -22.12 1.34 13.30
N PRO A 228 -23.36 1.46 13.82
CA PRO A 228 -24.55 1.53 12.98
C PRO A 228 -24.53 2.69 11.99
N GLY A 229 -24.00 3.85 12.40
CA GLY A 229 -23.94 5.02 11.55
C GLY A 229 -22.94 4.86 10.42
N LEU A 230 -21.76 4.30 10.71
CA LEU A 230 -20.73 4.08 9.70
C LEU A 230 -21.10 2.94 8.76
N MET A 231 -21.71 1.87 9.27
CA MET A 231 -22.24 0.76 8.47
C MET A 231 -23.36 1.21 7.52
N GLU A 232 -24.29 2.05 7.99
CA GLU A 232 -25.34 2.63 7.15
C GLU A 232 -24.73 3.45 6.00
N VAL A 233 -23.73 4.28 6.29
CA VAL A 233 -23.03 5.08 5.28
C VAL A 233 -22.27 4.19 4.29
N ALA A 234 -21.54 3.20 4.79
CA ALA A 234 -20.79 2.26 3.95
C ALA A 234 -21.68 1.26 3.19
N GLY A 235 -22.96 1.15 3.53
CA GLY A 235 -23.92 0.33 2.80
C GLY A 235 -24.53 1.01 1.57
N ARG A 236 -24.34 2.32 1.41
CA ARG A 236 -24.89 3.07 0.26
C ARG A 236 -24.08 2.83 -1.01
N GLU A 237 -24.73 3.02 -2.16
CA GLU A 237 -24.06 3.00 -3.47
C GLU A 237 -23.20 4.24 -3.72
N THR A 238 -23.47 5.32 -2.99
CA THR A 238 -22.77 6.60 -3.11
C THR A 238 -21.35 6.54 -2.53
N ASP A 239 -20.48 7.43 -3.00
CA ASP A 239 -19.13 7.60 -2.46
C ASP A 239 -19.15 7.73 -0.93
N LEU A 240 -18.30 6.93 -0.26
CA LEU A 240 -18.30 6.85 1.20
C LEU A 240 -17.95 8.19 1.84
N TYR A 241 -16.96 8.90 1.30
CA TYR A 241 -16.53 10.18 1.86
C TYR A 241 -17.58 11.27 1.67
N GLN A 242 -18.26 11.28 0.52
CA GLN A 242 -19.39 12.17 0.29
C GLN A 242 -20.51 11.89 1.29
N SER A 243 -20.85 10.62 1.48
CA SER A 243 -21.90 10.20 2.40
C SER A 243 -21.55 10.50 3.88
N VAL A 244 -20.27 10.38 4.27
CA VAL A 244 -19.78 10.84 5.58
C VAL A 244 -19.86 12.35 5.67
N SER A 245 -19.52 13.05 4.60
CA SER A 245 -19.50 14.50 4.54
C SER A 245 -20.88 15.11 4.74
N ASP A 246 -21.89 14.63 4.02
CA ASP A 246 -23.27 15.08 4.15
C ASP A 246 -23.80 14.87 5.59
N ARG A 247 -23.25 13.88 6.29
CA ARG A 247 -23.68 13.47 7.62
C ARG A 247 -22.92 14.15 8.77
N ALA A 248 -21.69 14.61 8.55
CA ALA A 248 -20.79 15.06 9.62
C ALA A 248 -19.97 16.33 9.32
N PHE A 249 -19.85 16.73 8.05
CA PHE A 249 -18.96 17.82 7.60
C PHE A 249 -19.62 18.80 6.63
N SER A 250 -20.94 18.94 6.70
CA SER A 250 -21.71 19.93 5.93
C SER A 250 -21.48 19.88 4.41
N GLY A 251 -21.15 18.70 3.86
CA GLY A 251 -20.91 18.50 2.42
C GLY A 251 -19.46 18.73 1.95
N ASP A 252 -18.52 19.11 2.81
CA ASP A 252 -17.08 19.11 2.47
C ASP A 252 -16.49 17.68 2.43
N ARG A 253 -16.40 17.10 1.23
CA ARG A 253 -15.84 15.75 1.02
C ARG A 253 -14.36 15.67 1.37
N ALA A 254 -13.59 16.71 1.12
CA ALA A 254 -12.14 16.71 1.39
C ALA A 254 -11.89 16.68 2.90
N GLN A 255 -12.64 17.46 3.67
CA GLN A 255 -12.60 17.44 5.13
C GLN A 255 -13.05 16.09 5.69
N ALA A 256 -14.13 15.50 5.15
CA ALA A 256 -14.60 14.17 5.57
C ALA A 256 -13.56 13.08 5.32
N LYS A 257 -12.89 13.10 4.16
CA LYS A 257 -11.80 12.18 3.85
C LYS A 257 -10.65 12.34 4.84
N LEU A 258 -10.18 13.56 5.06
CA LEU A 258 -9.11 13.84 6.03
C LEU A 258 -9.48 13.40 7.44
N ALA A 259 -10.72 13.62 7.86
CA ALA A 259 -11.21 13.20 9.16
C ALA A 259 -11.19 11.68 9.33
N VAL A 260 -11.77 10.94 8.38
CA VAL A 260 -11.85 9.47 8.43
C VAL A 260 -10.45 8.86 8.40
N LEU A 261 -9.59 9.34 7.50
CA LEU A 261 -8.19 8.90 7.44
C LEU A 261 -7.45 9.28 8.74
N GLY A 262 -7.67 10.47 9.29
CA GLY A 262 -7.08 10.87 10.57
C GLY A 262 -7.52 10.00 11.74
N ALA A 263 -8.78 9.55 11.76
CA ALA A 263 -9.29 8.62 12.77
C ALA A 263 -8.67 7.22 12.62
N VAL A 264 -8.61 6.68 11.40
CA VAL A 264 -7.99 5.39 11.08
C VAL A 264 -6.50 5.39 11.41
N TYR A 265 -5.78 6.46 11.02
CA TYR A 265 -4.32 6.52 11.07
C TYR A 265 -3.74 7.24 12.30
N GLY A 266 -4.58 7.79 13.17
CA GLY A 266 -4.15 8.46 14.39
C GLY A 266 -3.41 9.78 14.18
N GLN A 267 -3.70 10.50 13.09
CA GLN A 267 -3.18 11.86 12.91
C GLN A 267 -4.00 12.86 13.76
N THR A 268 -3.36 13.49 14.75
CA THR A 268 -4.01 14.34 15.77
C THR A 268 -3.53 15.80 15.77
N SER A 269 -2.98 16.29 14.66
CA SER A 269 -2.47 17.67 14.56
C SER A 269 -3.46 18.63 13.87
N GLY A 270 -3.51 19.89 14.32
CA GLY A 270 -4.31 20.96 13.71
C GLY A 270 -5.82 20.69 13.75
N ASP A 271 -6.50 20.90 12.61
CA ASP A 271 -7.94 20.64 12.45
C ASP A 271 -8.34 19.17 12.64
N GLY A 272 -7.38 18.25 12.73
CA GLY A 272 -7.58 16.83 13.02
C GLY A 272 -8.31 16.58 14.36
N LEU A 273 -8.11 17.42 15.38
CA LEU A 273 -8.79 17.29 16.68
C LEU A 273 -10.29 17.62 16.59
N LYS A 274 -10.66 18.68 15.85
CA LYS A 274 -12.05 19.06 15.63
C LYS A 274 -12.77 18.00 14.79
N ASN A 275 -12.10 17.51 13.75
CA ASN A 275 -12.59 16.46 12.88
C ASN A 275 -12.80 15.13 13.63
N LEU A 276 -11.87 14.77 14.53
CA LEU A 276 -12.00 13.59 15.38
C LEU A 276 -13.16 13.72 16.38
N ALA A 277 -13.39 14.91 16.95
CA ALA A 277 -14.52 15.14 17.85
C ALA A 277 -15.87 14.98 17.12
N ALA A 278 -15.97 15.47 15.88
CA ALA A 278 -17.16 15.27 15.05
C ALA A 278 -17.39 13.78 14.73
N LEU A 279 -16.34 13.04 14.37
CA LEU A 279 -16.43 11.60 14.15
C LEU A 279 -16.80 10.83 15.42
N ARG A 280 -16.21 11.16 16.57
CA ARG A 280 -16.53 10.50 17.85
C ARG A 280 -17.99 10.69 18.23
N ARG A 281 -18.58 11.86 17.92
CA ARG A 281 -20.01 12.10 18.12
C ARG A 281 -20.88 11.29 17.14
N ARG A 282 -20.47 11.15 15.88
CA ARG A 282 -21.31 10.56 14.83
C ARG A 282 -21.16 9.05 14.67
N PHE A 283 -19.97 8.53 14.93
CA PHE A 283 -19.56 7.13 14.79
C PHE A 283 -18.78 6.68 16.04
N PRO A 284 -19.42 6.72 17.23
CA PRO A 284 -18.73 6.49 18.51
C PRO A 284 -18.11 5.09 18.61
N LYS A 285 -18.73 4.04 18.06
CA LYS A 285 -18.18 2.67 18.14
C LYS A 285 -16.97 2.51 17.23
N ALA A 286 -16.97 3.17 16.06
CA ALA A 286 -15.82 3.15 15.15
C ALA A 286 -14.60 3.81 15.78
N VAL A 287 -14.78 4.99 16.39
CA VAL A 287 -13.69 5.69 17.07
C VAL A 287 -13.23 4.92 18.32
N ALA A 288 -14.16 4.37 19.12
CA ALA A 288 -13.82 3.56 20.27
C ALA A 288 -13.00 2.32 19.90
N TYR A 289 -13.35 1.64 18.80
CA TYR A 289 -12.64 0.45 18.33
C TYR A 289 -11.14 0.72 18.06
N VAL A 290 -10.84 1.80 17.35
CA VAL A 290 -9.45 2.17 17.01
C VAL A 290 -8.71 2.79 18.21
N ASP A 291 -9.42 3.51 19.09
CA ASP A 291 -8.86 4.03 20.34
C ASP A 291 -8.52 2.89 21.33
N ASP A 292 -9.35 1.85 21.41
CA ASP A 292 -9.10 0.68 22.26
C ASP A 292 -7.91 -0.15 21.76
N ALA A 293 -7.74 -0.27 20.44
CA ALA A 293 -6.55 -0.88 19.84
C ALA A 293 -5.29 -0.06 20.13
N ALA A 294 -5.37 1.27 20.05
CA ALA A 294 -4.25 2.14 20.42
C ALA A 294 -3.87 1.98 21.90
N ARG A 295 -4.85 2.04 22.80
CA ARG A 295 -4.64 1.84 24.24
C ARG A 295 -4.05 0.46 24.53
N ALA A 296 -4.53 -0.58 23.85
CA ALA A 296 -3.97 -1.93 23.95
C ALA A 296 -2.50 -2.00 23.54
N GLY A 297 -2.15 -1.35 22.43
CA GLY A 297 -0.75 -1.23 22.00
C GLY A 297 0.11 -0.51 23.02
N GLU A 298 -0.36 0.62 23.56
CA GLU A 298 0.33 1.43 24.58
C GLU A 298 0.56 0.66 25.88
N GLU A 299 -0.41 -0.16 26.28
CA GLU A 299 -0.35 -1.02 27.48
C GLU A 299 0.43 -2.33 27.23
N GLY A 300 0.93 -2.57 26.02
CA GLY A 300 1.63 -3.80 25.66
C GLY A 300 0.73 -5.04 25.57
N ARG A 301 -0.60 -4.86 25.55
CA ARG A 301 -1.56 -5.95 25.36
C ARG A 301 -1.52 -6.47 23.92
N LEU A 302 -1.94 -7.72 23.75
CA LEU A 302 -2.09 -8.32 22.42
C LEU A 302 -3.20 -7.62 21.64
N VAL A 303 -2.88 -7.23 20.41
CA VAL A 303 -3.82 -6.63 19.45
C VAL A 303 -3.95 -7.59 18.29
N ARG A 304 -5.18 -7.81 17.81
CA ARG A 304 -5.47 -8.75 16.72
C ARG A 304 -6.36 -8.14 15.67
N THR A 305 -6.22 -8.58 14.42
CA THR A 305 -7.18 -8.30 13.35
C THR A 305 -8.49 -9.03 13.61
N TRP A 306 -9.51 -8.75 12.79
CA TRP A 306 -10.80 -9.40 12.88
C TRP A 306 -10.74 -10.93 12.76
N LEU A 307 -9.88 -11.45 11.86
CA LEU A 307 -9.69 -12.90 11.69
C LEU A 307 -8.68 -13.50 12.67
N GLY A 308 -7.94 -12.68 13.42
CA GLY A 308 -7.12 -13.12 14.54
C GLY A 308 -5.61 -12.98 14.35
N ARG A 309 -5.14 -12.41 13.23
CA ARG A 309 -3.71 -12.12 13.02
C ARG A 309 -3.20 -11.28 14.18
N THR A 310 -2.11 -11.72 14.79
CA THR A 310 -1.60 -11.08 16.00
C THR A 310 -0.56 -10.03 15.66
N CYS A 311 -0.77 -8.83 16.18
CA CYS A 311 0.19 -7.74 16.11
C CYS A 311 1.46 -8.15 16.86
N PRO A 312 2.65 -8.08 16.23
CA PRO A 312 3.89 -8.47 16.89
C PRO A 312 4.10 -7.64 18.17
N PRO A 313 4.74 -8.21 19.20
CA PRO A 313 5.08 -7.45 20.41
C PRO A 313 5.95 -6.26 20.05
N ALA A 314 6.00 -5.24 20.92
CA ALA A 314 6.95 -4.14 20.72
C ALA A 314 8.36 -4.72 20.76
N ALA A 315 9.07 -4.72 19.62
CA ALA A 315 10.48 -5.05 19.60
C ALA A 315 11.19 -4.12 20.59
N GLY A 316 11.85 -4.68 21.60
CA GLY A 316 12.62 -3.88 22.54
C GLY A 316 13.78 -3.26 21.77
N ALA A 317 13.72 -1.95 21.52
CA ALA A 317 14.83 -1.08 21.07
C ALA A 317 15.97 -1.80 20.31
N GLY A 318 15.63 -2.46 19.21
CA GLY A 318 16.57 -3.02 18.23
C GLY A 318 16.23 -2.41 16.87
N GLU A 319 17.26 -2.11 16.09
CA GLU A 319 17.26 -1.21 14.92
C GLU A 319 16.37 -1.64 13.74
N ASP A 320 15.67 -2.77 13.81
CA ASP A 320 14.94 -3.35 12.68
C ASP A 320 13.48 -2.88 12.53
N ALA A 321 12.93 -2.16 13.52
CA ALA A 321 11.51 -1.76 13.50
C ALA A 321 11.16 -0.68 12.46
N ALA A 322 12.15 0.03 11.91
CA ALA A 322 11.95 1.12 10.95
C ALA A 322 11.95 0.63 9.49
N GLU A 323 12.66 -0.45 9.16
CA GLU A 323 12.82 -0.90 7.78
C GLU A 323 11.77 -1.92 7.32
N GLU A 324 11.18 -2.70 8.23
CA GLU A 324 10.25 -3.79 7.86
C GLU A 324 8.78 -3.36 7.66
N ALA A 325 8.43 -2.11 7.98
CA ALA A 325 7.03 -1.71 8.07
C ALA A 325 6.40 -1.36 6.70
N GLY A 326 7.18 -0.99 5.67
CA GLY A 326 6.61 -0.48 4.41
C GLY A 326 5.66 0.72 4.58
N ILE A 327 5.67 1.36 5.76
CA ILE A 327 4.89 2.54 6.09
C ILE A 327 5.74 3.74 5.67
N PRO A 328 5.28 4.63 4.78
CA PRO A 328 5.85 5.96 4.68
C PRO A 328 5.62 6.65 6.03
N GLN A 329 6.62 6.61 6.92
CA GLN A 329 6.60 7.46 8.09
C GLN A 329 6.94 8.87 7.62
N ASP A 330 6.05 9.82 7.89
CA ASP A 330 6.48 11.20 8.07
C ASP A 330 7.42 11.20 9.29
N GLU A 331 8.73 11.07 9.05
CA GLU A 331 9.74 11.18 10.11
C GLU A 331 9.56 12.51 10.84
N PRO A 332 9.28 12.50 12.16
CA PRO A 332 9.45 13.70 12.95
C PRO A 332 10.95 13.94 13.09
N ALA A 333 11.34 15.21 12.94
CA ALA A 333 12.70 15.68 13.17
C ALA A 333 13.28 15.09 14.47
N GLU A 334 14.52 14.60 14.38
CA GLU A 334 15.31 14.09 15.49
C GLU A 334 15.19 15.02 16.71
N ALA A 335 14.73 14.46 17.84
CA ALA A 335 14.74 15.17 19.10
C ALA A 335 16.20 15.27 19.60
N PRO A 336 16.62 16.42 20.17
CA PRO A 336 17.97 16.54 20.70
C PRO A 336 18.18 15.57 21.86
N ALA A 337 19.32 14.89 21.86
CA ALA A 337 19.73 14.01 22.95
C ALA A 337 19.84 14.82 24.27
N GLY A 338 19.11 14.39 25.30
CA GLY A 338 19.25 14.95 26.66
C GLY A 338 17.98 15.42 27.38
N ALA A 339 16.78 15.00 26.98
CA ALA A 339 15.56 15.35 27.75
C ALA A 339 15.41 14.45 28.99
N GLU A 340 15.53 15.06 30.18
CA GLU A 340 15.24 14.46 31.49
C GLU A 340 13.82 13.87 31.56
N TRP A 341 13.71 12.69 32.19
CA TRP A 341 12.46 11.97 32.41
C TRP A 341 11.55 12.75 33.37
N VAL A 342 10.37 13.17 32.90
CA VAL A 342 9.32 13.79 33.71
C VAL A 342 8.14 12.82 33.83
N PRO A 343 7.68 12.47 35.05
CA PRO A 343 6.52 11.58 35.23
C PRO A 343 5.22 12.23 34.76
N GLY A 344 4.45 11.53 33.92
CA GLY A 344 3.07 11.91 33.56
C GLY A 344 2.75 11.93 32.07
N TYR A 345 3.74 11.81 31.19
CA TYR A 345 3.54 11.71 29.73
C TYR A 345 3.99 10.33 29.24
N ALA A 346 3.07 9.59 28.59
CA ALA A 346 3.43 8.35 27.89
C ALA A 346 4.60 8.63 26.94
N SER A 347 5.63 7.77 26.97
CA SER A 347 6.84 7.97 26.17
C SER A 347 6.52 8.07 24.67
N THR A 348 7.36 8.75 23.90
CA THR A 348 7.22 8.84 22.44
C THR A 348 7.09 7.46 21.79
N ASN A 349 7.81 6.46 22.32
CA ASN A 349 7.75 5.08 21.87
C ASN A 349 6.39 4.43 22.19
N THR A 350 5.86 4.65 23.39
CA THR A 350 4.51 4.19 23.79
C THR A 350 3.44 4.75 22.84
N ARG A 351 3.47 6.06 22.57
CA ARG A 351 2.51 6.70 21.63
C ARG A 351 2.68 6.21 20.19
N ALA A 352 3.91 5.96 19.76
CA ALA A 352 4.17 5.36 18.44
C ALA A 352 3.56 3.96 18.35
N ARG A 353 3.71 3.15 19.40
CA ARG A 353 3.10 1.83 19.50
C ARG A 353 1.57 1.89 19.48
N GLY A 354 0.96 2.86 20.16
CA GLY A 354 -0.49 3.10 20.09
C GLY A 354 -0.97 3.39 18.68
N ARG A 355 -0.29 4.29 17.94
CA ARG A 355 -0.59 4.56 16.53
C ARG A 355 -0.41 3.33 15.64
N PHE A 356 0.65 2.55 15.87
CA PHE A 356 0.87 1.33 15.12
C PHE A 356 -0.25 0.30 15.33
N ALA A 357 -0.63 0.04 16.58
CA ALA A 357 -1.70 -0.90 16.92
C ALA A 357 -3.07 -0.46 16.36
N ARG A 358 -3.33 0.85 16.37
CA ARG A 358 -4.51 1.46 15.73
C ARG A 358 -4.59 1.12 14.24
N ASN A 359 -3.48 1.36 13.52
CA ASN A 359 -3.42 1.12 12.08
C ASN A 359 -3.51 -0.37 11.77
N PHE A 360 -2.85 -1.19 12.59
CA PHE A 360 -2.79 -2.64 12.46
C PHE A 360 -4.18 -3.28 12.40
N VAL A 361 -5.11 -2.91 13.29
CA VAL A 361 -6.43 -3.57 13.33
C VAL A 361 -7.26 -3.32 12.08
N VAL A 362 -7.14 -2.14 11.46
CA VAL A 362 -7.86 -1.82 10.23
C VAL A 362 -7.14 -2.41 9.01
N GLN A 363 -5.85 -2.11 8.85
CA GLN A 363 -5.07 -2.54 7.69
C GLN A 363 -4.90 -4.05 7.63
N GLY A 364 -4.67 -4.69 8.77
CA GLY A 364 -4.54 -6.14 8.82
C GLY A 364 -5.87 -6.84 8.56
N SER A 365 -6.99 -6.32 9.09
CA SER A 365 -8.30 -6.88 8.74
C SER A 365 -8.64 -6.68 7.26
N ALA A 366 -8.14 -5.61 6.64
CA ALA A 366 -8.29 -5.38 5.21
C ALA A 366 -7.42 -6.33 4.37
N ALA A 367 -6.18 -6.60 4.79
CA ALA A 367 -5.32 -7.60 4.16
C ALA A 367 -5.91 -9.00 4.27
N ASP A 368 -6.44 -9.36 5.44
CA ASP A 368 -7.12 -10.63 5.69
C ASP A 368 -8.35 -10.80 4.76
N TRP A 369 -9.15 -9.75 4.57
CA TRP A 369 -10.25 -9.74 3.60
C TRP A 369 -9.76 -9.87 2.15
N ALA A 370 -8.69 -9.15 1.79
CA ALA A 370 -8.15 -9.19 0.43
C ALA A 370 -7.65 -10.60 0.04
N LEU A 371 -7.05 -11.34 0.99
CA LEU A 371 -6.70 -12.76 0.77
C LEU A 371 -7.92 -13.61 0.40
N LEU A 372 -9.06 -13.37 1.04
CA LEU A 372 -10.31 -14.07 0.72
C LEU A 372 -10.88 -13.66 -0.64
N VAL A 373 -10.73 -12.38 -1.03
CA VAL A 373 -11.06 -11.92 -2.39
C VAL A 373 -10.22 -12.66 -3.42
N LEU A 374 -8.90 -12.72 -3.22
CA LEU A 374 -7.99 -13.42 -4.12
C LEU A 374 -8.31 -14.92 -4.22
N ALA A 375 -8.58 -15.57 -3.09
CA ALA A 375 -8.95 -16.98 -3.05
C ALA A 375 -10.28 -17.25 -3.79
N ALA A 376 -11.30 -16.42 -3.56
CA ALA A 376 -12.59 -16.54 -4.23
C ALA A 376 -12.50 -16.25 -5.73
N LEU A 377 -11.75 -15.20 -6.12
CA LEU A 377 -11.52 -14.84 -7.52
C LEU A 377 -10.78 -15.96 -8.26
N ARG A 378 -9.73 -16.53 -7.65
CA ARG A 378 -9.01 -17.68 -8.21
C ARG A 378 -9.96 -18.86 -8.46
N GLN A 379 -10.87 -19.15 -7.54
CA GLN A 379 -11.87 -20.22 -7.71
C GLN A 379 -12.86 -19.91 -8.84
N ALA A 380 -13.37 -18.68 -8.90
CA ALA A 380 -14.32 -18.25 -9.94
C ALA A 380 -13.70 -18.31 -11.35
N CYS A 381 -12.40 -18.05 -11.47
CA CYS A 381 -11.67 -18.12 -12.74
C CYS A 381 -11.15 -19.52 -13.09
N ALA A 382 -11.33 -20.55 -12.26
CA ALA A 382 -10.67 -21.86 -12.45
C ALA A 382 -10.99 -22.58 -13.77
N GLY A 383 -12.14 -22.27 -14.40
CA GLY A 383 -12.54 -22.80 -15.71
C GLY A 383 -12.25 -21.88 -16.90
N MET A 384 -11.62 -20.74 -16.65
CA MET A 384 -11.31 -19.72 -17.65
C MET A 384 -9.85 -19.81 -18.09
N ALA A 385 -9.49 -19.12 -19.19
CA ALA A 385 -8.10 -18.89 -19.54
C ALA A 385 -7.50 -17.67 -18.81
N ALA A 386 -8.32 -16.98 -18.01
CA ALA A 386 -7.94 -15.82 -17.22
C ALA A 386 -6.87 -16.13 -16.16
N GLU A 387 -5.85 -15.29 -16.08
CA GLU A 387 -4.76 -15.38 -15.09
C GLU A 387 -4.77 -14.13 -14.21
N LEU A 388 -4.70 -14.30 -12.89
CA LEU A 388 -4.41 -13.19 -11.98
C LEU A 388 -2.91 -12.85 -12.15
N VAL A 389 -2.61 -11.60 -12.50
CA VAL A 389 -1.24 -11.21 -12.91
C VAL A 389 -0.62 -10.12 -12.06
N PHE A 390 -1.42 -9.39 -11.29
CA PHE A 390 -0.92 -8.32 -10.42
C PHE A 390 -1.84 -8.10 -9.23
N PHE A 391 -1.26 -7.79 -8.09
CA PHE A 391 -1.97 -7.42 -6.87
C PHE A 391 -1.20 -6.34 -6.13
N GLN A 392 -1.89 -5.28 -5.73
CA GLN A 392 -1.36 -4.23 -4.90
C GLN A 392 -2.43 -3.80 -3.89
N HIS A 393 -2.48 -4.49 -2.75
CA HIS A 393 -3.33 -4.20 -1.58
C HIS A 393 -4.85 -4.21 -1.85
N ASP A 394 -5.34 -3.20 -2.53
CA ASP A 394 -6.73 -2.96 -2.93
C ASP A 394 -6.94 -3.06 -4.45
N GLU A 395 -5.87 -3.17 -5.24
CA GLU A 395 -5.93 -3.35 -6.68
C GLU A 395 -5.57 -4.78 -7.08
N VAL A 396 -6.35 -5.37 -8.00
CA VAL A 396 -6.07 -6.65 -8.65
C VAL A 396 -6.20 -6.48 -10.17
N ILE A 397 -5.29 -7.11 -10.92
CA ILE A 397 -5.36 -7.16 -12.38
C ILE A 397 -5.44 -8.61 -12.83
N VAL A 398 -6.43 -8.89 -13.66
CA VAL A 398 -6.60 -10.18 -14.32
C VAL A 398 -6.35 -10.00 -15.82
N HIS A 399 -5.47 -10.81 -16.39
CA HIS A 399 -5.21 -10.86 -17.82
C HIS A 399 -6.00 -12.02 -18.41
N CYS A 400 -6.89 -11.74 -19.37
CA CYS A 400 -7.80 -12.75 -19.92
C CYS A 400 -8.07 -12.53 -21.41
N PRO A 401 -8.52 -13.56 -22.16
CA PRO A 401 -9.03 -13.36 -23.51
C PRO A 401 -10.17 -12.35 -23.52
N GLU A 402 -10.28 -11.54 -24.58
CA GLU A 402 -11.31 -10.48 -24.67
C GLU A 402 -12.73 -11.00 -24.42
N ARG A 403 -13.05 -12.19 -24.94
CA ARG A 403 -14.36 -12.83 -24.76
C ARG A 403 -14.71 -13.19 -23.30
N GLU A 404 -13.71 -13.25 -22.41
CA GLU A 404 -13.86 -13.62 -20.99
C GLU A 404 -13.90 -12.39 -20.07
N ALA A 405 -13.63 -11.18 -20.59
CA ALA A 405 -13.48 -9.98 -19.78
C ALA A 405 -14.71 -9.61 -18.94
N GLU A 406 -15.92 -9.73 -19.50
CA GLU A 406 -17.17 -9.46 -18.77
C GLU A 406 -17.40 -10.49 -17.65
N ALA A 407 -17.09 -11.76 -17.91
CA ALA A 407 -17.20 -12.84 -16.93
C ALA A 407 -16.20 -12.65 -15.78
N VAL A 408 -14.97 -12.23 -16.08
CA VAL A 408 -13.96 -11.88 -15.08
C VAL A 408 -14.40 -10.69 -14.25
N ALA A 409 -14.95 -9.63 -14.86
CA ALA A 409 -15.46 -8.48 -14.10
C ALA A 409 -16.62 -8.87 -13.16
N ALA A 410 -17.49 -9.80 -13.58
CA ALA A 410 -18.52 -10.37 -12.71
C ALA A 410 -17.91 -11.20 -11.56
N ALA A 411 -16.94 -12.06 -11.87
CA ALA A 411 -16.23 -12.88 -10.89
C ALA A 411 -15.56 -12.03 -9.79
N ILE A 412 -15.00 -10.86 -10.13
CA ILE A 412 -14.41 -9.93 -9.16
C ILE A 412 -15.48 -9.41 -8.18
N ARG A 413 -16.66 -9.00 -8.69
CA ARG A 413 -17.75 -8.52 -7.84
C ARG A 413 -18.27 -9.62 -6.92
N GLU A 414 -18.49 -10.81 -7.46
CA GLU A 414 -18.95 -11.97 -6.69
C GLU A 414 -17.93 -12.40 -5.63
N ALA A 415 -16.64 -12.39 -5.97
CA ALA A 415 -15.55 -12.67 -5.04
C ALA A 415 -15.51 -11.64 -3.90
N ALA A 416 -15.67 -10.35 -4.19
CA ALA A 416 -15.72 -9.29 -3.18
C ALA A 416 -16.88 -9.46 -2.20
N GLU A 417 -18.08 -9.78 -2.71
CA GLU A 417 -19.26 -10.04 -1.89
C GLU A 417 -19.10 -11.29 -1.02
N LEU A 418 -18.59 -12.38 -1.60
CA LEU A 418 -18.32 -13.62 -0.88
C LEU A 418 -17.28 -13.40 0.22
N ALA A 419 -16.16 -12.74 -0.09
CA ALA A 419 -15.13 -12.40 0.88
C ALA A 419 -15.67 -11.51 2.00
N GLY A 420 -16.53 -10.54 1.68
CA GLY A 420 -17.22 -9.71 2.66
C GLY A 420 -18.06 -10.54 3.64
N ARG A 421 -18.88 -11.47 3.12
CA ARG A 421 -19.70 -12.40 3.94
C ARG A 421 -18.85 -13.38 4.76
N LEU A 422 -17.81 -13.97 4.18
CA LEU A 422 -16.94 -14.91 4.89
C LEU A 422 -16.15 -14.22 6.00
N THR A 423 -15.63 -13.02 5.75
CA THR A 423 -14.82 -12.28 6.72
C THR A 423 -15.69 -11.72 7.83
N PHE A 424 -16.75 -10.99 7.47
CA PHE A 424 -17.51 -10.18 8.41
C PHE A 424 -18.90 -10.75 8.71
N GLY A 425 -19.30 -11.90 8.17
CA GLY A 425 -20.67 -12.40 8.31
C GLY A 425 -21.70 -11.48 7.66
N GLU A 426 -22.96 -11.54 8.11
CA GLU A 426 -24.01 -10.65 7.62
C GLU A 426 -23.71 -9.18 8.02
N THR A 427 -23.69 -8.31 7.02
CA THR A 427 -23.44 -6.89 7.19
C THR A 427 -24.05 -6.10 6.02
N PRO A 428 -24.63 -4.92 6.26
CA PRO A 428 -25.05 -4.00 5.20
C PRO A 428 -23.87 -3.30 4.51
N VAL A 429 -22.64 -3.42 5.05
CA VAL A 429 -21.44 -2.80 4.46
C VAL A 429 -21.15 -3.40 3.10
N ARG A 430 -21.05 -2.55 2.08
CA ARG A 430 -20.65 -2.96 0.73
C ARG A 430 -19.14 -2.84 0.55
N PHE A 431 -18.56 -3.69 -0.30
CA PHE A 431 -17.16 -3.65 -0.71
C PHE A 431 -17.06 -3.59 -2.24
N PRO A 432 -17.45 -2.45 -2.87
CA PRO A 432 -17.47 -2.35 -4.32
C PRO A 432 -16.06 -2.26 -4.91
N PHE A 433 -15.94 -2.74 -6.14
CA PHE A 433 -14.77 -2.56 -6.98
C PHE A 433 -15.13 -1.68 -8.17
N THR A 434 -14.30 -0.68 -8.43
CA THR A 434 -14.29 -0.01 -9.73
C THR A 434 -13.47 -0.85 -10.71
N THR A 435 -14.08 -1.27 -11.82
CA THR A 435 -13.46 -2.16 -12.81
C THR A 435 -13.32 -1.48 -14.17
N ALA A 436 -12.16 -1.65 -14.81
CA ALA A 436 -11.91 -1.19 -16.17
C ALA A 436 -11.36 -2.35 -17.02
N VAL A 437 -11.89 -2.52 -18.23
CA VAL A 437 -11.41 -3.51 -19.21
C VAL A 437 -10.63 -2.75 -20.27
N VAL A 438 -9.32 -2.99 -20.34
CA VAL A 438 -8.41 -2.20 -21.18
C VAL A 438 -7.37 -3.06 -21.87
N GLU A 439 -6.83 -2.56 -22.98
CA GLU A 439 -5.63 -3.14 -23.62
C GLU A 439 -4.36 -2.68 -22.91
N CYS A 440 -4.34 -1.46 -22.40
CA CYS A 440 -3.19 -0.84 -21.76
C CYS A 440 -3.60 -0.35 -20.37
N TYR A 441 -2.79 -0.67 -19.35
CA TYR A 441 -3.10 -0.29 -17.97
C TYR A 441 -3.14 1.23 -17.75
N ALA A 442 -2.48 2.02 -18.60
CA ALA A 442 -2.54 3.47 -18.55
C ALA A 442 -3.97 4.03 -18.77
N ASP A 443 -4.84 3.25 -19.41
CA ASP A 443 -6.21 3.64 -19.77
C ASP A 443 -7.25 3.21 -18.73
N ALA A 444 -6.85 2.45 -17.70
CA ALA A 444 -7.77 1.93 -16.68
C ALA A 444 -8.32 3.01 -15.73
N LYS A 445 -7.70 4.19 -15.66
CA LYS A 445 -8.07 5.32 -14.79
C LYS A 445 -7.65 6.68 -15.33
#